data_AF-A0AAW2IGX3-F1
#
_entry.id   AF-A0AAW2IGX3-F1
#
_cell.length_a   1.000
_cell.length_b   1.000
_cell.length_c   1.000
_cell.angle_alpha   90.00
_cell.angle_beta   90.00
_cell.angle_gamma   90.00
#
_symmetry.space_group_name_H-M   'P 1'
#
loop_
_entity.id
_entity.type
_entity.pdbx_description
1 polymer ?
#
loop_
_entity_poly.entity_id
_entity_poly.type
_entity_poly.pdbx_seq_one_letter_code
_entity_poly.pdbx_strand_id
1 'polypeptide(L)'
;MPKLMNVRVTTMDAELEFAIQQTTTGKQLFDQVVKTIGLREVWFFGLQYVDSKGDLTWIKLYKKNEPNNCAGQIMQKLFQPNELEIYPTKVMSQDVKKENPLQFKFRAKFYPEDVAEELIQDITLRLFYLQVKNAILSDEIYCPPETSVLLASYAVQARHGDYDKTTHAPGFLSNDRLLPQRVLDQHKMSKDEWESSITTWWNEHKGMPREDAMMEYLKIAQDLEMYGVNYFEIKNKKGTELWLGVDALGVNIYEKDDKLTPKIGFPWSEIRNISFNDKKFIIKPIDKKAPDFVFFAARIKINKRILALCMGNHELYMRRRKPDTIDVQQMKAQAREEKIAKQQQREKLQLEIAARERAERKYQEFEERLKAMTEDLAKREQDLQNAEDKIRALEEQVKLQQQAREELEARQNELQEMMIRLEESKNLEAAERQKLEDEIRAKQEEVKRIQTEIEIKNEHTRRLEMEVEEARQKKEEANRQLLAVSTTPQHHHVEENDHDENDDLPNGDVTKDLEIDSSIVDPVEERRTLAEKNERLQDQLKALKQDLAQSLDETKETAMDKIHRENVRVGRDKYKTLREIRKGNTKRRVDQFENM
;
A
#
# COMPACT_ATOMS: atom_id res chain seq x y z
N MET A 1 30.35 -7.86 -26.87
CA MET A 1 29.51 -7.28 -25.80
C MET A 1 28.38 -8.25 -25.49
N PRO A 2 27.86 -8.32 -24.25
CA PRO A 2 26.66 -9.09 -23.94
C PRO A 2 25.46 -8.57 -24.75
N LYS A 3 24.60 -9.46 -25.25
CA LYS A 3 23.34 -9.03 -25.88
C LYS A 3 22.35 -8.63 -24.78
N LEU A 4 21.99 -7.35 -24.77
CA LEU A 4 20.92 -6.81 -23.94
C LEU A 4 19.55 -7.12 -24.56
N MET A 5 18.52 -7.17 -23.70
CA MET A 5 17.14 -7.42 -24.08
C MET A 5 16.24 -6.51 -23.23
N ASN A 6 15.25 -5.87 -23.85
CA ASN A 6 14.34 -4.98 -23.13
C ASN A 6 13.25 -5.79 -22.45
N VAL A 7 12.90 -5.42 -21.22
CA VAL A 7 11.75 -5.95 -20.48
C VAL A 7 10.84 -4.80 -20.09
N ARG A 8 9.53 -5.08 -20.06
CA ARG A 8 8.51 -4.24 -19.44
C ARG A 8 7.88 -5.02 -18.30
N VAL A 9 7.87 -4.42 -17.11
CA VAL A 9 7.19 -4.95 -15.94
C VAL A 9 6.08 -4.00 -15.52
N THR A 10 4.83 -4.40 -15.72
CA THR A 10 3.65 -3.62 -15.34
C THR A 10 3.20 -4.05 -13.93
N THR A 11 3.20 -3.14 -12.95
CA THR A 11 2.59 -3.34 -11.63
C THR A 11 1.07 -3.13 -11.72
N MET A 12 0.41 -2.66 -10.66
CA MET A 12 -0.97 -2.15 -10.74
C MET A 12 -1.05 -0.62 -10.97
N ASP A 13 0.07 0.10 -10.78
CA ASP A 13 0.16 1.56 -10.71
C ASP A 13 1.33 2.17 -11.53
N ALA A 14 2.25 1.33 -12.06
CA ALA A 14 3.42 1.76 -12.83
C ALA A 14 3.78 0.77 -13.94
N GLU A 15 4.48 1.25 -14.97
CA GLU A 15 5.23 0.41 -15.92
C GLU A 15 6.73 0.69 -15.77
N LEU A 16 7.52 -0.36 -15.60
CA LEU A 16 8.98 -0.29 -15.51
C LEU A 16 9.60 -0.86 -16.78
N GLU A 17 10.27 -0.03 -17.57
CA GLU A 17 11.06 -0.48 -18.73
C GLU A 17 12.56 -0.40 -18.45
N PHE A 18 13.28 -1.50 -18.69
CA PHE A 18 14.73 -1.55 -18.54
C PHE A 18 15.34 -2.68 -19.39
N ALA A 19 16.68 -2.69 -19.51
CA ALA A 19 17.42 -3.72 -20.24
C ALA A 19 18.03 -4.75 -19.28
N ILE A 20 17.90 -6.03 -19.60
CA ILE A 20 18.54 -7.15 -18.89
C ILE A 20 19.57 -7.86 -19.77
N GLN A 21 20.47 -8.63 -19.15
CA GLN A 21 21.42 -9.50 -19.86
C GLN A 21 20.77 -10.87 -20.14
N GLN A 22 21.25 -11.60 -21.15
CA GLN A 22 20.85 -13.00 -21.40
C GLN A 22 21.13 -13.95 -20.22
N THR A 23 22.05 -13.57 -19.33
CA THR A 23 22.40 -14.27 -18.09
C THR A 23 21.49 -13.94 -16.91
N THR A 24 20.64 -12.90 -16.99
CA THR A 24 19.81 -12.43 -15.88
C THR A 24 18.81 -13.50 -15.43
N THR A 25 18.69 -13.64 -14.12
CA THR A 25 17.85 -14.64 -13.45
C THR A 25 16.49 -14.07 -13.07
N GLY A 26 15.49 -14.94 -12.91
CA GLY A 26 14.17 -14.55 -12.43
C GLY A 26 14.26 -13.82 -11.08
N LYS A 27 15.14 -14.29 -10.19
CA LYS A 27 15.44 -13.63 -8.90
C LYS A 27 15.99 -12.21 -9.09
N GLN A 28 16.96 -11.99 -9.98
CA GLN A 28 17.50 -10.65 -10.27
C GLN A 28 16.46 -9.72 -10.91
N LEU A 29 15.66 -10.23 -11.85
CA LEU A 29 14.57 -9.46 -12.48
C LEU A 29 13.52 -9.04 -11.43
N PHE A 30 13.14 -9.95 -10.54
CA PHE A 30 12.22 -9.68 -9.44
C PHE A 30 12.82 -8.70 -8.42
N ASP A 31 14.07 -8.91 -7.99
CA ASP A 31 14.78 -8.06 -7.03
C ASP A 31 14.90 -6.61 -7.54
N GLN A 32 15.18 -6.43 -8.84
CA GLN A 32 15.21 -5.12 -9.47
C GLN A 32 13.83 -4.43 -9.39
N VAL A 33 12.75 -5.15 -9.71
CA VAL A 33 11.37 -4.60 -9.66
C VAL A 33 10.99 -4.17 -8.24
N VAL A 34 11.11 -5.06 -7.24
CA VAL A 34 10.64 -4.76 -5.88
C VAL A 34 11.44 -3.64 -5.22
N LYS A 35 12.75 -3.53 -5.52
CA LYS A 35 13.58 -2.43 -5.03
C LYS A 35 13.27 -1.10 -5.69
N THR A 36 12.94 -1.07 -6.98
CA THR A 36 12.48 0.15 -7.67
C THR A 36 11.19 0.72 -7.06
N ILE A 37 10.30 -0.13 -6.52
CA ILE A 37 9.05 0.30 -5.87
C ILE A 37 9.11 0.33 -4.33
N GLY A 38 10.26 0.03 -3.71
CA GLY A 38 10.43 0.03 -2.25
C GLY A 38 9.74 -1.11 -1.47
N LEU A 39 9.33 -2.19 -2.14
CA LEU A 39 8.58 -3.30 -1.55
C LEU A 39 9.52 -4.36 -0.94
N ARG A 40 9.23 -4.75 0.30
CA ARG A 40 9.97 -5.76 1.09
C ARG A 40 9.15 -7.02 1.39
N GLU A 41 7.81 -6.93 1.34
CA GLU A 41 6.87 -8.04 1.58
C GLU A 41 6.77 -8.99 0.37
N VAL A 42 7.93 -9.46 -0.09
CA VAL A 42 8.11 -10.15 -1.37
C VAL A 42 7.34 -11.48 -1.48
N TRP A 43 7.07 -12.14 -0.35
CA TRP A 43 6.40 -13.44 -0.27
C TRP A 43 5.01 -13.48 -0.92
N PHE A 44 4.30 -12.35 -0.99
CA PHE A 44 3.00 -12.30 -1.64
C PHE A 44 3.06 -12.29 -3.17
N PHE A 45 4.18 -11.88 -3.78
CA PHE A 45 4.22 -11.46 -5.19
C PHE A 45 4.98 -12.41 -6.11
N GLY A 46 4.71 -12.28 -7.41
CA GLY A 46 5.45 -12.92 -8.48
C GLY A 46 5.39 -12.11 -9.78
N LEU A 47 6.17 -12.52 -10.77
CA LEU A 47 6.08 -12.00 -12.13
C LEU A 47 5.34 -13.01 -13.01
N GLN A 48 4.15 -12.65 -13.49
CA GLN A 48 3.45 -13.41 -14.53
C GLN A 48 3.99 -13.03 -15.90
N TYR A 49 4.01 -13.98 -16.83
CA TYR A 49 4.28 -13.78 -18.25
C TYR A 49 3.40 -14.72 -19.08
N VAL A 50 3.40 -14.53 -20.40
CA VAL A 50 2.79 -15.46 -21.36
C VAL A 50 3.91 -16.28 -22.00
N ASP A 51 3.77 -17.61 -22.02
CA ASP A 51 4.75 -18.53 -22.63
C ASP A 51 4.62 -18.60 -24.17
N SER A 52 5.46 -19.38 -24.85
CA SER A 52 5.37 -19.54 -26.31
C SER A 52 4.07 -20.19 -26.80
N LYS A 53 3.34 -20.88 -25.91
CA LYS A 53 2.09 -21.60 -26.18
C LYS A 53 0.84 -20.73 -25.94
N GLY A 54 1.01 -19.55 -25.34
CA GLY A 54 -0.07 -18.61 -25.05
C GLY A 54 -0.69 -18.77 -23.65
N ASP A 55 -0.14 -19.65 -22.81
CA ASP A 55 -0.59 -19.82 -21.43
C ASP A 55 0.00 -18.73 -20.51
N LEU A 56 -0.74 -18.40 -19.44
CA LEU A 56 -0.24 -17.55 -18.36
C LEU A 56 0.55 -18.39 -17.32
N THR A 57 1.84 -18.07 -17.17
CA THR A 57 2.79 -18.76 -16.28
C THR A 57 3.49 -17.75 -15.34
N TRP A 58 3.95 -18.21 -14.17
CA TRP A 58 4.76 -17.42 -13.24
C TRP A 58 6.25 -17.67 -13.46
N ILE A 59 7.09 -16.64 -13.40
CA ILE A 59 8.54 -16.81 -13.46
C ILE A 59 9.02 -17.57 -12.22
N LYS A 60 9.89 -18.56 -12.43
CA LYS A 60 10.70 -19.18 -11.40
C LYS A 60 11.89 -18.27 -11.08
N LEU A 61 12.07 -17.99 -9.80
CA LEU A 61 13.25 -17.31 -9.28
C LEU A 61 14.43 -18.28 -9.16
N TYR A 62 14.15 -19.55 -8.87
CA TYR A 62 15.08 -20.62 -8.50
C TYR A 62 14.77 -21.97 -9.21
N LYS A 63 15.69 -22.94 -9.11
CA LYS A 63 15.49 -24.39 -9.35
C LYS A 63 16.49 -25.16 -8.47
N LYS A 64 16.06 -26.25 -7.86
CA LYS A 64 16.90 -27.13 -7.03
C LYS A 64 17.74 -28.08 -7.89
N ASN A 65 18.84 -28.56 -7.33
CA ASN A 65 19.68 -29.56 -7.98
C ASN A 65 19.06 -30.96 -7.87
N GLU A 66 18.49 -31.48 -8.96
CA GLU A 66 18.23 -32.93 -9.07
C GLU A 66 19.57 -33.68 -9.22
N PRO A 67 19.97 -34.55 -8.27
CA PRO A 67 21.30 -35.17 -8.27
C PRO A 67 21.50 -36.18 -9.42
N ASN A 68 20.43 -36.63 -10.05
CA ASN A 68 20.45 -37.67 -11.09
C ASN A 68 20.69 -37.13 -12.51
N ASN A 69 20.67 -35.81 -12.72
CA ASN A 69 20.91 -35.22 -14.04
C ASN A 69 22.38 -34.79 -14.24
N CYS A 70 22.80 -34.66 -15.50
CA CYS A 70 24.20 -34.39 -15.85
C CYS A 70 24.71 -33.04 -15.31
N ALA A 71 23.84 -32.03 -15.19
CA ALA A 71 24.21 -30.75 -14.59
C ALA A 71 24.46 -30.89 -13.07
N GLY A 72 23.60 -31.62 -12.35
CA GLY A 72 23.81 -31.95 -10.93
C GLY A 72 25.13 -32.67 -10.68
N GLN A 73 25.48 -33.66 -11.50
CA GLN A 73 26.76 -34.38 -11.43
C GLN A 73 27.99 -33.52 -11.76
N ILE A 74 27.82 -32.41 -12.49
CA ILE A 74 28.89 -31.42 -12.75
C ILE A 74 29.00 -30.44 -11.58
N MET A 75 27.88 -29.91 -11.09
CA MET A 75 27.85 -28.99 -9.94
C MET A 75 28.43 -29.64 -8.67
N GLN A 76 28.08 -30.91 -8.40
CA GLN A 76 28.60 -31.69 -7.27
C GLN A 76 30.12 -32.01 -7.36
N LYS A 77 30.76 -31.72 -8.52
CA LYS A 77 32.22 -31.80 -8.69
C LYS A 77 32.92 -30.44 -8.68
N LEU A 78 32.18 -29.33 -8.72
CA LEU A 78 32.70 -27.96 -8.81
C LEU A 78 32.53 -27.16 -7.51
N PHE A 79 31.60 -27.58 -6.64
CA PHE A 79 31.27 -26.93 -5.36
C PHE A 79 31.33 -27.96 -4.22
N GLN A 80 31.52 -27.52 -2.98
CA GLN A 80 31.48 -28.45 -1.85
C GLN A 80 30.05 -29.00 -1.66
N PRO A 81 29.87 -30.22 -1.10
CA PRO A 81 28.58 -30.91 -1.07
C PRO A 81 27.41 -30.14 -0.42
N ASN A 82 27.70 -29.11 0.39
CA ASN A 82 26.71 -28.32 1.13
C ASN A 82 26.51 -26.88 0.57
N GLU A 83 27.23 -26.46 -0.47
CA GLU A 83 27.35 -25.01 -0.79
C GLU A 83 26.19 -24.39 -1.57
N LEU A 84 25.50 -25.10 -2.49
CA LEU A 84 24.22 -24.68 -3.07
C LEU A 84 23.32 -25.87 -3.46
N GLU A 85 22.29 -26.14 -2.65
CA GLU A 85 21.21 -27.08 -2.99
C GLU A 85 20.22 -26.49 -4.03
N ILE A 86 20.16 -25.15 -4.12
CA ILE A 86 19.25 -24.36 -4.95
C ILE A 86 20.04 -23.34 -5.77
N TYR A 87 19.75 -23.18 -7.07
CA TYR A 87 20.39 -22.17 -7.93
C TYR A 87 19.35 -21.26 -8.61
N PRO A 88 19.68 -19.98 -8.90
CA PRO A 88 18.75 -19.06 -9.58
C PRO A 88 18.49 -19.45 -11.05
N THR A 89 17.22 -19.42 -11.48
CA THR A 89 16.83 -19.79 -12.85
C THR A 89 16.92 -18.59 -13.79
N LYS A 90 17.49 -18.75 -15.00
CA LYS A 90 17.57 -17.68 -16.01
C LYS A 90 16.19 -17.31 -16.55
N VAL A 91 15.95 -16.04 -16.88
CA VAL A 91 14.67 -15.62 -17.51
C VAL A 91 14.51 -16.29 -18.88
N MET A 92 15.60 -16.34 -19.66
CA MET A 92 15.58 -16.87 -21.04
C MET A 92 15.49 -18.39 -21.15
N SER A 93 15.59 -19.14 -20.06
CA SER A 93 15.39 -20.60 -20.04
C SER A 93 13.97 -21.01 -19.67
N GLN A 94 13.03 -20.06 -19.55
CA GLN A 94 11.66 -20.31 -19.10
C GLN A 94 10.60 -20.12 -20.20
N ASP A 95 11.01 -20.13 -21.47
CA ASP A 95 10.11 -20.05 -22.63
C ASP A 95 9.16 -18.83 -22.65
N VAL A 96 9.63 -17.69 -22.11
CA VAL A 96 8.93 -16.41 -22.22
C VAL A 96 8.69 -16.08 -23.69
N LYS A 97 7.45 -15.70 -24.03
CA LYS A 97 7.05 -15.32 -25.40
C LYS A 97 8.00 -14.26 -25.96
N LYS A 98 8.52 -14.51 -27.16
CA LYS A 98 9.65 -13.79 -27.76
C LYS A 98 9.20 -12.45 -28.38
N GLU A 99 8.96 -11.47 -27.52
CA GLU A 99 8.55 -10.11 -27.85
C GLU A 99 9.67 -9.10 -27.51
N ASN A 100 9.50 -7.83 -27.91
CA ASN A 100 10.42 -6.74 -27.59
C ASN A 100 9.64 -5.45 -27.29
N PRO A 101 9.57 -4.99 -26.02
CA PRO A 101 10.12 -5.64 -24.83
C PRO A 101 9.39 -6.94 -24.45
N LEU A 102 10.06 -7.81 -23.71
CA LEU A 102 9.43 -8.97 -23.06
C LEU A 102 8.44 -8.49 -21.99
N GLN A 103 7.24 -9.06 -21.98
CA GLN A 103 6.12 -8.58 -21.16
C GLN A 103 5.98 -9.37 -19.85
N PHE A 104 6.02 -8.67 -18.71
CA PHE A 104 5.78 -9.22 -17.38
C PHE A 104 4.75 -8.40 -16.61
N LYS A 105 3.95 -9.07 -15.76
CA LYS A 105 3.03 -8.44 -14.81
C LYS A 105 3.44 -8.77 -13.38
N PHE A 106 3.80 -7.77 -12.58
CA PHE A 106 4.08 -7.94 -11.16
C PHE A 106 2.76 -8.00 -10.37
N ARG A 107 2.41 -9.15 -9.82
CA ARG A 107 1.08 -9.42 -9.23
C ARG A 107 1.19 -10.21 -7.94
N ALA A 108 0.24 -10.04 -7.03
CA ALA A 108 0.12 -10.90 -5.86
C ALA A 108 -0.33 -12.30 -6.30
N LYS A 109 0.50 -13.30 -5.98
CA LYS A 109 0.31 -14.74 -6.23
C LYS A 109 -0.35 -15.42 -5.03
N PHE A 110 -0.04 -14.93 -3.84
CA PHE A 110 -0.57 -15.38 -2.56
C PHE A 110 -1.24 -14.20 -1.84
N TYR A 111 -2.27 -14.48 -1.06
CA TYR A 111 -3.01 -13.48 -0.30
C TYR A 111 -2.69 -13.61 1.20
N PRO A 112 -2.84 -12.52 1.99
CA PRO A 112 -2.89 -12.64 3.44
C PRO A 112 -4.07 -13.51 3.88
N GLU A 113 -3.99 -14.07 5.08
CA GLU A 113 -5.17 -14.56 5.77
C GLU A 113 -6.00 -13.37 6.26
N ASP A 114 -5.41 -12.42 7.00
CA ASP A 114 -6.08 -11.15 7.34
C ASP A 114 -5.28 -9.92 6.92
N VAL A 115 -5.87 -9.10 6.05
CA VAL A 115 -5.24 -7.91 5.46
C VAL A 115 -4.82 -6.88 6.53
N ALA A 116 -5.52 -6.82 7.66
CA ALA A 116 -5.27 -5.82 8.71
C ALA A 116 -4.05 -6.15 9.58
N GLU A 117 -3.68 -7.42 9.69
CA GLU A 117 -2.57 -7.90 10.54
C GLU A 117 -1.28 -8.20 9.75
N GLU A 118 -1.42 -8.48 8.45
CA GLU A 118 -0.33 -8.95 7.59
C GLU A 118 0.25 -7.92 6.62
N LEU A 119 -0.51 -6.90 6.18
CA LEU A 119 -0.02 -5.93 5.19
C LEU A 119 0.68 -4.75 5.90
N ILE A 120 2.00 -4.66 5.73
CA ILE A 120 2.86 -3.80 6.55
C ILE A 120 3.15 -2.45 5.87
N GLN A 121 3.43 -2.44 4.57
CA GLN A 121 3.85 -1.23 3.84
C GLN A 121 2.72 -0.66 2.96
N ASP A 122 2.66 0.68 2.86
CA ASP A 122 1.71 1.41 2.01
C ASP A 122 1.75 0.95 0.52
N ILE A 123 2.93 0.57 0.01
CA ILE A 123 3.07 0.05 -1.37
C ILE A 123 2.42 -1.33 -1.53
N THR A 124 2.62 -2.23 -0.56
CA THR A 124 2.01 -3.56 -0.55
C THR A 124 0.49 -3.46 -0.46
N LEU A 125 0.01 -2.62 0.48
CA LEU A 125 -1.40 -2.27 0.64
C LEU A 125 -2.00 -1.72 -0.66
N ARG A 126 -1.34 -0.76 -1.30
CA ARG A 126 -1.80 -0.16 -2.58
C ARG A 126 -1.88 -1.19 -3.70
N LEU A 127 -0.88 -2.05 -3.86
CA LEU A 127 -0.88 -3.08 -4.91
C LEU A 127 -1.97 -4.13 -4.69
N PHE A 128 -2.19 -4.58 -3.45
CA PHE A 128 -3.32 -5.46 -3.12
C PHE A 128 -4.67 -4.79 -3.37
N TYR A 129 -4.87 -3.57 -2.87
CA TYR A 129 -6.09 -2.78 -3.10
C TYR A 129 -6.41 -2.65 -4.59
N LEU A 130 -5.44 -2.25 -5.40
CA LEU A 130 -5.65 -2.10 -6.85
C LEU A 130 -5.91 -3.44 -7.54
N GLN A 131 -5.21 -4.52 -7.18
CA GLN A 131 -5.42 -5.84 -7.77
C GLN A 131 -6.82 -6.39 -7.44
N VAL A 132 -7.24 -6.32 -6.17
CA VAL A 132 -8.56 -6.77 -5.70
C VAL A 132 -9.67 -5.91 -6.29
N LYS A 133 -9.50 -4.58 -6.31
CA LYS A 133 -10.45 -3.67 -6.96
C LYS A 133 -10.59 -3.96 -8.45
N ASN A 134 -9.50 -4.28 -9.15
CA ASN A 134 -9.57 -4.67 -10.55
C ASN A 134 -10.39 -5.96 -10.72
N ALA A 135 -10.10 -7.00 -9.94
CA ALA A 135 -10.81 -8.28 -10.00
C ALA A 135 -12.31 -8.17 -9.70
N ILE A 136 -12.71 -7.32 -8.74
CA ILE A 136 -14.12 -7.01 -8.47
C ILE A 136 -14.76 -6.26 -9.66
N LEU A 137 -14.11 -5.20 -10.16
CA LEU A 137 -14.62 -4.41 -11.28
C LEU A 137 -14.73 -5.19 -12.60
N SER A 138 -13.99 -6.28 -12.76
CA SER A 138 -14.06 -7.20 -13.91
C SER A 138 -14.95 -8.42 -13.68
N ASP A 139 -15.71 -8.50 -12.57
CA ASP A 139 -16.51 -9.67 -12.17
C ASP A 139 -15.69 -10.99 -12.11
N GLU A 140 -14.37 -10.91 -11.86
CA GLU A 140 -13.52 -12.08 -11.54
C GLU A 140 -13.75 -12.54 -10.09
N ILE A 141 -13.96 -11.59 -9.19
CA ILE A 141 -14.49 -11.80 -7.83
C ILE A 141 -15.94 -11.32 -7.85
N TYR A 142 -16.89 -12.22 -7.53
CA TYR A 142 -18.27 -11.82 -7.30
C TYR A 142 -18.36 -10.84 -6.12
N CYS A 143 -19.12 -9.76 -6.31
CA CYS A 143 -19.45 -8.79 -5.27
C CYS A 143 -20.93 -8.39 -5.39
N PRO A 144 -21.73 -8.44 -4.31
CA PRO A 144 -23.13 -8.04 -4.37
C PRO A 144 -23.28 -6.52 -4.54
N PRO A 145 -24.46 -6.02 -4.99
CA PRO A 145 -24.66 -4.61 -5.30
C PRO A 145 -24.34 -3.65 -4.14
N GLU A 146 -24.83 -3.93 -2.93
CA GLU A 146 -24.64 -3.09 -1.75
C GLU A 146 -23.15 -2.95 -1.39
N THR A 147 -22.42 -4.07 -1.36
CA THR A 147 -20.97 -4.06 -1.11
C THR A 147 -20.22 -3.39 -2.25
N SER A 148 -20.68 -3.51 -3.51
CA SER A 148 -20.05 -2.86 -4.66
C SER A 148 -20.10 -1.33 -4.57
N VAL A 149 -21.24 -0.75 -4.15
CA VAL A 149 -21.39 0.71 -3.97
C VAL A 149 -20.58 1.20 -2.76
N LEU A 150 -20.60 0.46 -1.65
CA LEU A 150 -19.78 0.83 -0.49
C LEU A 150 -18.29 0.78 -0.82
N LEU A 151 -17.82 -0.27 -1.49
CA LEU A 151 -16.43 -0.36 -1.98
C LEU A 151 -16.10 0.75 -2.98
N ALA A 152 -17.03 1.16 -3.86
CA ALA A 152 -16.84 2.31 -4.74
C ALA A 152 -16.61 3.61 -3.95
N SER A 153 -17.34 3.83 -2.85
CA SER A 153 -17.17 5.01 -1.98
C SER A 153 -15.80 5.07 -1.29
N TYR A 154 -15.28 3.92 -0.82
CA TYR A 154 -13.91 3.82 -0.32
C TYR A 154 -12.88 4.03 -1.44
N ALA A 155 -13.16 3.56 -2.66
CA ALA A 155 -12.25 3.72 -3.79
C ALA A 155 -12.08 5.18 -4.24
N VAL A 156 -13.14 5.99 -4.19
CA VAL A 156 -13.04 7.44 -4.48
C VAL A 156 -12.35 8.20 -3.34
N GLN A 157 -12.60 7.86 -2.07
CA GLN A 157 -11.83 8.42 -0.95
C GLN A 157 -10.33 8.10 -1.07
N ALA A 158 -9.97 6.86 -1.42
CA ALA A 158 -8.59 6.43 -1.63
C ALA A 158 -7.90 7.12 -2.83
N ARG A 159 -8.66 7.46 -3.88
CA ARG A 159 -8.13 8.11 -5.10
C ARG A 159 -8.03 9.63 -4.95
N HIS A 160 -9.12 10.26 -4.55
CA HIS A 160 -9.31 11.71 -4.61
C HIS A 160 -9.08 12.38 -3.26
N GLY A 161 -9.36 11.69 -2.15
CA GLY A 161 -9.32 12.26 -0.79
C GLY A 161 -10.72 12.66 -0.31
N ASP A 162 -10.79 13.58 0.66
CA ASP A 162 -12.06 14.01 1.27
C ASP A 162 -13.02 14.67 0.27
N TYR A 163 -14.31 14.34 0.34
CA TYR A 163 -15.33 15.04 -0.45
C TYR A 163 -15.44 16.52 -0.06
N ASP A 164 -15.46 17.36 -1.08
CA ASP A 164 -15.76 18.78 -1.01
C ASP A 164 -16.68 19.18 -2.18
N LYS A 165 -17.80 19.82 -1.86
CA LYS A 165 -18.82 20.24 -2.82
C LYS A 165 -18.37 21.41 -3.71
N THR A 166 -17.34 22.18 -3.33
CA THR A 166 -16.86 23.29 -4.16
C THR A 166 -15.92 22.82 -5.28
N THR A 167 -15.11 21.78 -5.00
CA THR A 167 -14.16 21.17 -5.94
C THR A 167 -14.81 20.08 -6.79
N HIS A 168 -15.70 19.28 -6.20
CA HIS A 168 -16.25 18.07 -6.80
C HIS A 168 -17.69 18.29 -7.26
N ALA A 169 -17.82 18.98 -8.40
CA ALA A 169 -19.09 19.22 -9.09
C ALA A 169 -19.67 17.92 -9.71
N PRO A 170 -20.99 17.86 -10.01
CA PRO A 170 -21.60 16.70 -10.67
C PRO A 170 -20.92 16.37 -12.01
N GLY A 171 -20.65 15.08 -12.24
CA GLY A 171 -19.89 14.59 -13.39
C GLY A 171 -18.39 14.48 -13.13
N PHE A 172 -17.89 14.84 -11.94
CA PHE A 172 -16.48 14.66 -11.56
C PHE A 172 -16.05 13.19 -11.63
N LEU A 173 -16.94 12.25 -11.31
CA LEU A 173 -16.65 10.81 -11.33
C LEU A 173 -16.92 10.14 -12.69
N SER A 174 -17.28 10.90 -13.74
CA SER A 174 -17.72 10.34 -15.04
C SER A 174 -16.68 9.44 -15.75
N ASN A 175 -15.41 9.57 -15.38
CA ASN A 175 -14.28 8.84 -15.95
C ASN A 175 -13.76 7.70 -15.04
N ASP A 176 -14.27 7.59 -13.81
CA ASP A 176 -13.87 6.55 -12.87
C ASP A 176 -14.70 5.27 -13.08
N ARG A 177 -14.02 4.13 -13.29
CA ARG A 177 -14.67 2.81 -13.31
C ARG A 177 -14.91 2.36 -11.86
N LEU A 178 -16.12 2.60 -11.37
CA LEU A 178 -16.47 2.43 -9.95
C LEU A 178 -17.26 1.16 -9.63
N LEU A 179 -18.04 0.61 -10.57
CA LEU A 179 -18.89 -0.57 -10.36
C LEU A 179 -18.62 -1.68 -11.38
N PRO A 180 -18.88 -2.96 -11.04
CA PRO A 180 -18.91 -4.06 -12.01
C PRO A 180 -20.06 -3.89 -13.01
N GLN A 181 -19.89 -4.36 -14.25
CA GLN A 181 -20.89 -4.13 -15.31
C GLN A 181 -22.23 -4.79 -14.97
N ARG A 182 -22.20 -6.00 -14.37
CA ARG A 182 -23.39 -6.70 -13.85
C ARG A 182 -24.22 -5.84 -12.88
N VAL A 183 -23.56 -5.05 -12.02
CA VAL A 183 -24.24 -4.18 -11.03
C VAL A 183 -24.90 -2.99 -11.72
N LEU A 184 -24.24 -2.39 -12.71
CA LEU A 184 -24.82 -1.32 -13.54
C LEU A 184 -26.02 -1.83 -14.36
N ASP A 185 -25.88 -2.99 -15.01
CA ASP A 185 -26.90 -3.54 -15.90
C ASP A 185 -28.19 -3.91 -15.14
N GLN A 186 -28.08 -4.45 -13.93
CA GLN A 186 -29.22 -4.96 -13.16
C GLN A 186 -30.04 -3.91 -12.39
N HIS A 187 -29.70 -2.61 -12.49
CA HIS A 187 -30.50 -1.54 -11.88
C HIS A 187 -30.92 -0.49 -12.92
N LYS A 188 -32.11 0.07 -12.74
CA LYS A 188 -32.71 1.12 -13.59
C LYS A 188 -32.25 2.50 -13.13
N MET A 189 -30.93 2.69 -13.01
CA MET A 189 -30.27 3.93 -12.59
C MET A 189 -29.37 4.48 -13.70
N SER A 190 -29.45 5.79 -13.93
CA SER A 190 -28.53 6.54 -14.78
C SER A 190 -27.14 6.65 -14.14
N LYS A 191 -26.16 7.09 -14.93
CA LYS A 191 -24.79 7.36 -14.43
C LYS A 191 -24.80 8.41 -13.32
N ASP A 192 -25.62 9.43 -13.45
CA ASP A 192 -25.68 10.58 -12.55
C ASP A 192 -26.30 10.18 -11.19
N GLU A 193 -27.28 9.28 -11.20
CA GLU A 193 -27.85 8.67 -9.99
C GLU A 193 -26.85 7.74 -9.29
N TRP A 194 -26.07 6.95 -10.05
CA TRP A 194 -24.95 6.17 -9.50
C TRP A 194 -23.86 7.06 -8.90
N GLU A 195 -23.48 8.13 -9.58
CA GLU A 195 -22.49 9.11 -9.08
C GLU A 195 -22.99 9.81 -7.81
N SER A 196 -24.26 10.22 -7.75
CA SER A 196 -24.88 10.82 -6.57
C SER A 196 -24.96 9.84 -5.39
N SER A 197 -25.28 8.57 -5.65
CA SER A 197 -25.29 7.51 -4.64
C SER A 197 -23.89 7.28 -4.05
N ILE A 198 -22.88 7.09 -4.90
CA ILE A 198 -21.50 6.87 -4.46
C ILE A 198 -20.94 8.11 -3.74
N THR A 199 -21.27 9.32 -4.21
CA THR A 199 -20.83 10.59 -3.58
C THR A 199 -21.46 10.78 -2.20
N THR A 200 -22.70 10.33 -1.97
CA THR A 200 -23.34 10.34 -0.65
C THR A 200 -22.54 9.50 0.34
N TRP A 201 -22.15 8.28 -0.05
CA TRP A 201 -21.32 7.39 0.77
C TRP A 201 -19.85 7.82 0.86
N TRP A 202 -19.34 8.57 -0.12
CA TRP A 202 -17.99 9.15 -0.06
C TRP A 202 -17.89 10.21 1.05
N ASN A 203 -18.90 11.06 1.19
CA ASN A 203 -18.94 12.09 2.24
C ASN A 203 -18.89 11.50 3.67
N GLU A 204 -19.37 10.26 3.87
CA GLU A 204 -19.29 9.51 5.15
C GLU A 204 -17.87 9.09 5.57
N HIS A 205 -16.89 9.21 4.66
CA HIS A 205 -15.48 8.87 4.91
C HIS A 205 -14.60 10.11 5.18
N LYS A 206 -15.20 11.30 5.27
CA LYS A 206 -14.46 12.57 5.41
C LYS A 206 -13.52 12.57 6.62
N GLY A 207 -12.25 12.88 6.35
CA GLY A 207 -11.13 12.82 7.28
C GLY A 207 -10.25 11.57 7.10
N MET A 208 -10.75 10.48 6.50
CA MET A 208 -10.04 9.21 6.38
C MET A 208 -8.79 9.32 5.48
N PRO A 209 -7.59 8.91 5.94
CA PRO A 209 -6.41 8.80 5.08
C PRO A 209 -6.66 7.91 3.86
N ARG A 210 -5.97 8.17 2.74
CA ARG A 210 -6.09 7.36 1.53
C ARG A 210 -5.67 5.91 1.78
N GLU A 211 -4.64 5.72 2.58
CA GLU A 211 -4.11 4.44 3.02
C GLU A 211 -5.13 3.67 3.87
N ASP A 212 -5.80 4.33 4.81
CA ASP A 212 -6.86 3.70 5.60
C ASP A 212 -8.10 3.38 4.77
N ALA A 213 -8.45 4.21 3.77
CA ALA A 213 -9.52 3.89 2.82
C ALA A 213 -9.18 2.67 1.93
N MET A 214 -7.92 2.50 1.51
CA MET A 214 -7.45 1.27 0.85
C MET A 214 -7.51 0.05 1.77
N MET A 215 -7.25 0.24 3.07
CA MET A 215 -7.33 -0.83 4.07
C MET A 215 -8.79 -1.24 4.36
N GLU A 216 -9.71 -0.31 4.59
CA GLU A 216 -11.13 -0.64 4.79
C GLU A 216 -11.75 -1.29 3.54
N TYR A 217 -11.38 -0.85 2.33
CA TYR A 217 -11.74 -1.53 1.08
C TYR A 217 -11.33 -3.01 1.12
N LEU A 218 -10.08 -3.32 1.49
CA LEU A 218 -9.59 -4.69 1.57
C LEU A 218 -10.21 -5.49 2.72
N LYS A 219 -10.46 -4.88 3.87
CA LYS A 219 -11.08 -5.53 5.04
C LYS A 219 -12.53 -5.93 4.77
N ILE A 220 -13.24 -5.19 3.92
CA ILE A 220 -14.57 -5.57 3.42
C ILE A 220 -14.44 -6.63 2.31
N ALA A 221 -13.50 -6.44 1.37
CA ALA A 221 -13.35 -7.35 0.23
C ALA A 221 -12.86 -8.77 0.63
N GLN A 222 -12.10 -8.92 1.72
CA GLN A 222 -11.60 -10.24 2.14
C GLN A 222 -12.70 -11.22 2.59
N ASP A 223 -13.85 -10.68 3.02
CA ASP A 223 -15.02 -11.45 3.44
C ASP A 223 -15.82 -12.01 2.25
N LEU A 224 -15.63 -11.50 1.03
CA LEU A 224 -16.30 -12.00 -0.19
C LEU A 224 -15.91 -13.45 -0.47
N GLU A 225 -16.88 -14.29 -0.84
CA GLU A 225 -16.72 -15.74 -0.93
C GLU A 225 -15.58 -16.14 -1.90
N MET A 226 -15.47 -15.44 -3.03
CA MET A 226 -14.44 -15.72 -4.05
C MET A 226 -13.07 -15.06 -3.77
N TYR A 227 -12.95 -14.17 -2.77
CA TYR A 227 -11.69 -13.47 -2.50
C TYR A 227 -10.57 -14.45 -2.11
N GLY A 228 -9.44 -14.35 -2.82
CA GLY A 228 -8.23 -15.13 -2.58
C GLY A 228 -8.25 -16.57 -3.14
N VAL A 229 -9.36 -17.01 -3.73
CA VAL A 229 -9.57 -18.41 -4.15
C VAL A 229 -9.08 -18.64 -5.59
N ASN A 230 -8.10 -19.53 -5.75
CA ASN A 230 -7.67 -19.99 -7.08
C ASN A 230 -8.51 -21.21 -7.49
N TYR A 231 -9.39 -21.04 -8.48
CA TYR A 231 -10.30 -22.09 -8.96
C TYR A 231 -9.69 -22.95 -10.08
N PHE A 232 -9.79 -24.28 -9.95
CA PHE A 232 -9.37 -25.26 -10.95
C PHE A 232 -10.45 -26.29 -11.23
N GLU A 233 -10.60 -26.70 -12.49
CA GLU A 233 -11.51 -27.78 -12.87
C GLU A 233 -10.92 -29.15 -12.56
N ILE A 234 -11.64 -29.93 -11.76
CA ILE A 234 -11.23 -31.27 -11.33
C ILE A 234 -12.39 -32.28 -11.45
N LYS A 235 -12.05 -33.57 -11.35
CA LYS A 235 -13.00 -34.68 -11.23
C LYS A 235 -12.63 -35.60 -10.07
N ASN A 236 -13.62 -36.17 -9.40
CA ASN A 236 -13.43 -37.26 -8.42
C ASN A 236 -13.29 -38.63 -9.11
N LYS A 237 -13.21 -39.75 -8.37
CA LYS A 237 -13.05 -41.09 -8.99
C LYS A 237 -14.27 -41.54 -9.81
N LYS A 238 -15.45 -40.93 -9.62
CA LYS A 238 -16.66 -41.20 -10.41
C LYS A 238 -16.75 -40.37 -11.69
N GLY A 239 -15.91 -39.34 -11.84
CA GLY A 239 -15.89 -38.45 -12.99
C GLY A 239 -16.78 -37.19 -12.86
N THR A 240 -17.43 -37.01 -11.70
CA THR A 240 -18.23 -35.82 -11.35
C THR A 240 -17.40 -34.56 -11.52
N GLU A 241 -17.94 -33.54 -12.19
CA GLU A 241 -17.23 -32.28 -12.44
C GLU A 241 -17.36 -31.32 -11.27
N LEU A 242 -16.23 -30.89 -10.73
CA LEU A 242 -16.15 -30.09 -9.52
C LEU A 242 -15.12 -28.96 -9.70
N TRP A 243 -15.18 -27.94 -8.84
CA TRP A 243 -14.08 -26.99 -8.70
C TRP A 243 -13.27 -27.28 -7.44
N LEU A 244 -11.95 -27.22 -7.59
CA LEU A 244 -10.98 -27.11 -6.50
C LEU A 244 -10.68 -25.62 -6.29
N GLY A 245 -10.92 -25.10 -5.10
CA GLY A 245 -10.41 -23.80 -4.66
C GLY A 245 -9.17 -23.96 -3.79
N VAL A 246 -8.11 -23.24 -4.11
CA VAL A 246 -6.87 -23.16 -3.31
C VAL A 246 -6.69 -21.73 -2.82
N ASP A 247 -6.64 -21.54 -1.51
CA ASP A 247 -6.54 -20.23 -0.85
C ASP A 247 -5.60 -20.26 0.37
N ALA A 248 -5.47 -19.12 1.05
CA ALA A 248 -4.60 -18.97 2.22
C ALA A 248 -5.07 -19.77 3.46
N LEU A 249 -6.33 -20.22 3.50
CA LEU A 249 -6.94 -20.92 4.64
C LEU A 249 -6.98 -22.44 4.43
N GLY A 250 -6.98 -22.92 3.19
CA GLY A 250 -6.92 -24.36 2.89
C GLY A 250 -7.26 -24.73 1.44
N VAL A 251 -7.82 -25.93 1.31
CA VAL A 251 -8.34 -26.50 0.07
C VAL A 251 -9.85 -26.73 0.20
N ASN A 252 -10.62 -26.18 -0.74
CA ASN A 252 -12.08 -26.18 -0.72
C ASN A 252 -12.65 -26.82 -2.01
N ILE A 253 -13.76 -27.56 -1.90
CA ILE A 253 -14.43 -28.21 -3.04
C ILE A 253 -15.80 -27.61 -3.27
N TYR A 254 -16.14 -27.37 -4.53
CA TYR A 254 -17.39 -26.76 -4.96
C TYR A 254 -18.06 -27.58 -6.08
N GLU A 255 -19.38 -27.49 -6.18
CA GLU A 255 -20.17 -28.02 -7.31
C GLU A 255 -19.94 -27.17 -8.58
N LYS A 256 -20.19 -27.73 -9.76
CA LYS A 256 -19.77 -27.12 -11.04
C LYS A 256 -20.41 -25.74 -11.30
N ASP A 257 -21.62 -25.54 -10.80
CA ASP A 257 -22.52 -24.40 -10.98
C ASP A 257 -22.47 -23.37 -9.84
N ASP A 258 -21.88 -23.70 -8.68
CA ASP A 258 -21.80 -22.83 -7.50
C ASP A 258 -20.34 -22.59 -7.08
N LYS A 259 -19.81 -21.39 -7.35
CA LYS A 259 -18.47 -20.97 -6.88
C LYS A 259 -18.46 -20.17 -5.57
N LEU A 260 -19.62 -19.88 -4.98
CA LEU A 260 -19.74 -19.10 -3.75
C LEU A 260 -19.80 -20.00 -2.51
N THR A 261 -20.49 -21.13 -2.62
CA THR A 261 -20.68 -22.08 -1.50
C THR A 261 -19.84 -23.33 -1.72
N PRO A 262 -18.64 -23.42 -1.12
CA PRO A 262 -17.94 -24.70 -1.04
C PRO A 262 -18.75 -25.68 -0.20
N LYS A 263 -18.61 -26.98 -0.47
CA LYS A 263 -19.36 -28.08 0.18
C LYS A 263 -18.49 -28.93 1.10
N ILE A 264 -17.18 -28.97 0.85
CA ILE A 264 -16.18 -29.75 1.60
C ILE A 264 -14.91 -28.90 1.73
N GLY A 265 -14.32 -28.85 2.92
CA GLY A 265 -13.08 -28.10 3.16
C GLY A 265 -12.04 -28.89 3.95
N PHE A 266 -10.77 -28.63 3.65
CA PHE A 266 -9.61 -29.16 4.35
C PHE A 266 -8.68 -27.99 4.73
N PRO A 267 -8.44 -27.72 6.03
CA PRO A 267 -7.46 -26.71 6.44
C PRO A 267 -6.04 -27.17 6.10
N TRP A 268 -5.10 -26.22 5.95
CA TRP A 268 -3.69 -26.57 5.75
C TRP A 268 -3.12 -27.42 6.91
N SER A 269 -3.61 -27.21 8.14
CA SER A 269 -3.27 -28.03 9.33
C SER A 269 -3.79 -29.48 9.31
N GLU A 270 -4.44 -29.95 8.24
CA GLU A 270 -4.79 -31.37 8.03
C GLU A 270 -3.93 -32.08 6.98
N ILE A 271 -3.06 -31.37 6.24
CA ILE A 271 -2.40 -31.90 5.04
C ILE A 271 -0.92 -32.21 5.32
N ARG A 272 -0.48 -33.46 5.08
CA ARG A 272 0.91 -33.90 5.30
C ARG A 272 1.77 -33.81 4.03
N ASN A 273 1.21 -34.24 2.91
CA ASN A 273 1.95 -34.49 1.68
C ASN A 273 1.05 -34.22 0.49
N ILE A 274 1.62 -33.68 -0.57
CA ILE A 274 0.92 -33.45 -1.83
C ILE A 274 1.78 -34.05 -2.95
N SER A 275 1.17 -34.86 -3.81
CA SER A 275 1.81 -35.38 -5.01
C SER A 275 0.90 -35.37 -6.23
N PHE A 276 1.48 -35.50 -7.43
CA PHE A 276 0.72 -35.80 -8.64
C PHE A 276 1.52 -36.68 -9.60
N ASN A 277 0.81 -37.46 -10.41
CA ASN A 277 1.35 -38.25 -11.50
C ASN A 277 0.39 -38.16 -12.71
N ASP A 278 0.90 -37.68 -13.85
CA ASP A 278 0.11 -37.20 -14.99
C ASP A 278 -1.08 -36.31 -14.54
N LYS A 279 -2.32 -36.81 -14.70
CA LYS A 279 -3.56 -36.10 -14.36
C LYS A 279 -4.03 -36.34 -12.94
N LYS A 280 -3.57 -37.42 -12.29
CA LYS A 280 -3.97 -37.81 -10.94
C LYS A 280 -3.22 -36.97 -9.90
N PHE A 281 -3.96 -36.27 -9.06
CA PHE A 281 -3.46 -35.52 -7.92
C PHE A 281 -3.79 -36.28 -6.62
N ILE A 282 -2.91 -36.21 -5.63
CA ILE A 282 -2.99 -36.95 -4.37
C ILE A 282 -2.63 -36.00 -3.22
N ILE A 283 -3.53 -35.83 -2.26
CA ILE A 283 -3.29 -35.10 -1.01
C ILE A 283 -3.42 -36.11 0.13
N LYS A 284 -2.32 -36.33 0.86
CA LYS A 284 -2.28 -37.30 1.96
C LYS A 284 -2.55 -36.58 3.29
N PRO A 285 -3.59 -36.95 4.05
CA PRO A 285 -3.95 -36.27 5.29
C PRO A 285 -3.00 -36.64 6.42
N ILE A 286 -2.83 -35.75 7.41
CA ILE A 286 -2.00 -35.97 8.60
C ILE A 286 -2.50 -37.18 9.41
N ASP A 287 -3.82 -37.35 9.54
CA ASP A 287 -4.41 -38.57 10.09
C ASP A 287 -4.09 -39.79 9.20
N LYS A 288 -3.20 -40.65 9.69
CA LYS A 288 -2.79 -41.90 9.01
C LYS A 288 -3.92 -42.94 8.90
N LYS A 289 -5.08 -42.71 9.52
CA LYS A 289 -6.30 -43.55 9.40
C LYS A 289 -7.27 -43.02 8.33
N ALA A 290 -7.11 -41.78 7.87
CA ALA A 290 -7.89 -41.23 6.78
C ALA A 290 -7.32 -41.66 5.42
N PRO A 291 -8.16 -41.96 4.42
CA PRO A 291 -7.71 -42.27 3.07
C PRO A 291 -7.11 -41.03 2.39
N ASP A 292 -6.21 -41.25 1.43
CA ASP A 292 -5.70 -40.18 0.56
C ASP A 292 -6.85 -39.52 -0.21
N PHE A 293 -6.89 -38.19 -0.18
CA PHE A 293 -7.78 -37.37 -1.00
C PHE A 293 -7.22 -37.34 -2.44
N VAL A 294 -7.99 -37.83 -3.41
CA VAL A 294 -7.50 -38.06 -4.79
C VAL A 294 -8.47 -37.48 -5.80
N PHE A 295 -7.98 -36.63 -6.69
CA PHE A 295 -8.76 -36.05 -7.79
C PHE A 295 -7.96 -36.04 -9.10
N PHE A 296 -8.61 -35.67 -10.19
CA PHE A 296 -8.02 -35.64 -11.53
C PHE A 296 -8.22 -34.27 -12.19
N ALA A 297 -7.14 -33.67 -12.70
CA ALA A 297 -7.21 -32.44 -13.51
C ALA A 297 -7.08 -32.77 -15.00
N ALA A 298 -7.56 -31.88 -15.88
CA ALA A 298 -7.56 -32.14 -17.33
C ALA A 298 -6.15 -32.20 -17.98
N ARG A 299 -5.14 -31.51 -17.40
CA ARG A 299 -3.80 -31.35 -17.97
C ARG A 299 -2.72 -31.34 -16.87
N ILE A 300 -1.54 -31.91 -17.14
CA ILE A 300 -0.40 -31.93 -16.21
C ILE A 300 0.02 -30.51 -15.76
N LYS A 301 -0.03 -29.52 -16.66
CA LYS A 301 0.28 -28.11 -16.35
C LYS A 301 -0.66 -27.52 -15.28
N ILE A 302 -1.91 -27.98 -15.21
CA ILE A 302 -2.85 -27.59 -14.15
C ILE A 302 -2.39 -28.17 -12.80
N ASN A 303 -2.01 -29.45 -12.75
CA ASN A 303 -1.47 -30.08 -11.54
C ASN A 303 -0.19 -29.39 -11.04
N LYS A 304 0.72 -28.99 -11.95
CA LYS A 304 1.93 -28.22 -11.61
C LYS A 304 1.61 -26.86 -10.98
N ARG A 305 0.61 -26.14 -11.52
CA ARG A 305 0.08 -24.88 -10.93
C ARG A 305 -0.60 -25.09 -9.58
N ILE A 306 -1.44 -26.13 -9.44
CA ILE A 306 -2.10 -26.47 -8.17
C ILE A 306 -1.03 -26.76 -7.10
N LEU A 307 -0.06 -27.62 -7.37
CA LEU A 307 1.00 -27.97 -6.41
C LEU A 307 1.80 -26.73 -5.98
N ALA A 308 2.21 -25.88 -6.91
CA ALA A 308 2.95 -24.66 -6.60
C ALA A 308 2.15 -23.63 -5.77
N LEU A 309 0.82 -23.61 -5.91
CA LEU A 309 -0.07 -22.79 -5.06
C LEU A 309 -0.33 -23.43 -3.70
N CYS A 310 -0.49 -24.77 -3.64
CA CYS A 310 -0.71 -25.47 -2.38
C CYS A 310 0.53 -25.40 -1.48
N MET A 311 1.72 -25.65 -2.03
CA MET A 311 2.99 -25.51 -1.31
C MET A 311 3.15 -24.11 -0.71
N GLY A 312 2.93 -23.06 -1.51
CA GLY A 312 3.14 -21.69 -1.06
C GLY A 312 2.08 -21.17 -0.09
N ASN A 313 0.80 -21.48 -0.29
CA ASN A 313 -0.22 -21.12 0.70
C ASN A 313 -0.01 -21.87 2.02
N HIS A 314 0.35 -23.16 1.97
CA HIS A 314 0.70 -23.93 3.15
C HIS A 314 1.93 -23.37 3.88
N GLU A 315 2.99 -23.00 3.16
CA GLU A 315 4.18 -22.42 3.80
C GLU A 315 3.86 -21.08 4.50
N LEU A 316 3.08 -20.20 3.85
CA LEU A 316 2.66 -18.93 4.45
C LEU A 316 1.71 -19.16 5.64
N TYR A 317 0.80 -20.13 5.56
CA TYR A 317 0.00 -20.58 6.69
C TYR A 317 0.89 -21.01 7.86
N MET A 318 1.90 -21.85 7.64
CA MET A 318 2.83 -22.29 8.71
C MET A 318 3.67 -21.14 9.27
N ARG A 319 4.11 -20.18 8.44
CA ARG A 319 4.79 -18.96 8.91
C ARG A 319 3.90 -18.14 9.86
N ARG A 320 2.60 -18.03 9.59
CA ARG A 320 1.63 -17.27 10.43
C ARG A 320 1.29 -17.90 11.78
N ARG A 321 1.65 -19.18 12.02
CA ARG A 321 1.46 -19.82 13.34
C ARG A 321 2.74 -19.79 14.19
N LYS A 322 3.80 -19.18 13.66
CA LYS A 322 5.06 -18.93 14.35
C LYS A 322 5.16 -17.43 14.69
N PRO A 323 5.93 -17.03 15.72
CA PRO A 323 6.18 -15.62 16.00
C PRO A 323 6.81 -14.89 14.80
N ASP A 324 6.46 -13.61 14.62
CA ASP A 324 7.06 -12.75 13.58
C ASP A 324 8.60 -12.84 13.61
N THR A 325 9.24 -12.99 12.45
CA THR A 325 10.71 -12.98 12.35
C THR A 325 11.26 -11.59 12.69
N ILE A 326 12.55 -11.50 13.04
CA ILE A 326 13.21 -10.21 13.36
C ILE A 326 13.01 -9.18 12.23
N ASP A 327 13.11 -9.62 10.97
CA ASP A 327 12.89 -8.76 9.80
C ASP A 327 11.45 -8.21 9.73
N VAL A 328 10.46 -9.07 10.00
CA VAL A 328 9.04 -8.70 10.01
C VAL A 328 8.72 -7.77 11.20
N GLN A 329 9.29 -8.05 12.38
CA GLN A 329 9.15 -7.16 13.55
C GLN A 329 9.74 -5.77 13.27
N GLN A 330 10.92 -5.70 12.65
CA GLN A 330 11.53 -4.43 12.22
C GLN A 330 10.69 -3.71 11.16
N MET A 331 10.13 -4.43 10.17
CA MET A 331 9.22 -3.84 9.17
C MET A 331 7.96 -3.28 9.83
N LYS A 332 7.32 -4.03 10.75
CA LYS A 332 6.15 -3.56 11.51
C LYS A 332 6.49 -2.39 12.43
N ALA A 333 7.70 -2.33 12.99
CA ALA A 333 8.16 -1.18 13.78
C ALA A 333 8.33 0.07 12.90
N GLN A 334 9.10 -0.03 11.82
CA GLN A 334 9.33 1.05 10.86
C GLN A 334 8.02 1.60 10.30
N ALA A 335 7.09 0.74 9.86
CA ALA A 335 5.81 1.16 9.32
C ALA A 335 4.93 1.91 10.35
N ARG A 336 4.97 1.52 11.63
CA ARG A 336 4.29 2.26 12.71
C ARG A 336 4.92 3.63 12.95
N GLU A 337 6.25 3.72 12.98
CA GLU A 337 6.96 5.00 13.13
C GLU A 337 6.68 5.94 11.96
N GLU A 338 6.72 5.44 10.72
CA GLU A 338 6.35 6.20 9.52
C GLU A 338 4.88 6.65 9.54
N LYS A 339 3.94 5.81 9.96
CA LYS A 339 2.52 6.18 10.09
C LYS A 339 2.29 7.25 11.16
N ILE A 340 2.95 7.12 12.32
CA ILE A 340 2.89 8.14 13.39
C ILE A 340 3.49 9.46 12.92
N ALA A 341 4.63 9.44 12.22
CA ALA A 341 5.26 10.66 11.67
C ALA A 341 4.35 11.35 10.64
N LYS A 342 3.76 10.60 9.70
CA LYS A 342 2.78 11.11 8.72
C LYS A 342 1.56 11.72 9.42
N GLN A 343 1.02 11.06 10.44
CA GLN A 343 -0.13 11.54 11.21
C GLN A 343 0.20 12.85 11.94
N GLN A 344 1.33 12.93 12.66
CA GLN A 344 1.77 14.18 13.32
C GLN A 344 2.02 15.32 12.33
N GLN A 345 2.50 15.02 11.12
CA GLN A 345 2.67 16.02 10.06
C GLN A 345 1.31 16.53 9.55
N ARG A 346 0.33 15.64 9.36
CA ARG A 346 -1.04 15.99 8.96
C ARG A 346 -1.77 16.81 10.03
N GLU A 347 -1.62 16.44 11.30
CA GLU A 347 -2.20 17.18 12.44
C GLU A 347 -1.62 18.59 12.57
N LYS A 348 -0.29 18.75 12.40
CA LYS A 348 0.36 20.08 12.36
C LYS A 348 -0.18 20.93 11.22
N LEU A 349 -0.29 20.36 10.01
CA LEU A 349 -0.84 21.06 8.85
C LEU A 349 -2.31 21.45 9.04
N GLN A 350 -3.15 20.57 9.61
CA GLN A 350 -4.54 20.88 9.94
C GLN A 350 -4.67 21.97 11.01
N LEU A 351 -3.79 21.97 12.03
CA LEU A 351 -3.76 23.01 13.05
C LEU A 351 -3.30 24.36 12.49
N GLU A 352 -2.34 24.36 11.54
CA GLU A 352 -1.91 25.56 10.80
C GLU A 352 -3.02 26.13 9.91
N ILE A 353 -3.72 25.28 9.15
CA ILE A 353 -4.91 25.67 8.36
C ILE A 353 -5.99 26.26 9.28
N ALA A 354 -6.33 25.58 10.38
CA ALA A 354 -7.33 26.06 11.34
C ALA A 354 -6.90 27.35 12.07
N ALA A 355 -5.60 27.57 12.27
CA ALA A 355 -5.07 28.84 12.79
C ALA A 355 -5.20 29.97 11.75
N ARG A 356 -4.89 29.67 10.49
CA ARG A 356 -5.05 30.60 9.36
C ARG A 356 -6.51 31.00 9.15
N GLU A 357 -7.44 30.06 9.09
CA GLU A 357 -8.88 30.36 8.97
C GLU A 357 -9.41 31.25 10.12
N ARG A 358 -8.87 31.08 11.34
CA ARG A 358 -9.22 31.93 12.49
C ARG A 358 -8.61 33.32 12.39
N ALA A 359 -7.42 33.44 11.78
CA ALA A 359 -6.79 34.74 11.52
C ALA A 359 -7.53 35.50 10.40
N GLU A 360 -7.90 34.81 9.32
CA GLU A 360 -8.67 35.39 8.21
C GLU A 360 -10.08 35.82 8.67
N ARG A 361 -10.78 35.01 9.48
CA ARG A 361 -12.05 35.41 10.11
C ARG A 361 -11.91 36.62 11.03
N LYS A 362 -10.88 36.67 11.89
CA LYS A 362 -10.61 37.86 12.72
C LYS A 362 -10.27 39.09 11.90
N TYR A 363 -9.58 38.93 10.77
CA TYR A 363 -9.30 40.03 9.85
C TYR A 363 -10.59 40.59 9.26
N GLN A 364 -11.52 39.74 8.82
CA GLN A 364 -12.86 40.13 8.36
C GLN A 364 -13.65 40.85 9.46
N GLU A 365 -13.67 40.31 10.70
CA GLU A 365 -14.29 40.97 11.87
C GLU A 365 -13.70 42.37 12.13
N PHE A 366 -12.37 42.54 11.98
CA PHE A 366 -11.73 43.85 12.10
C PHE A 366 -12.01 44.78 10.93
N GLU A 367 -12.10 44.28 9.70
CA GLU A 367 -12.39 45.06 8.49
C GLU A 367 -13.83 45.61 8.52
N GLU A 368 -14.81 44.76 8.85
CA GLU A 368 -16.21 45.18 9.06
C GLU A 368 -16.32 46.22 10.17
N ARG A 369 -15.60 46.02 11.29
CA ARG A 369 -15.59 46.96 12.42
C ARG A 369 -14.89 48.28 12.08
N LEU A 370 -13.82 48.25 11.31
CA LEU A 370 -13.12 49.46 10.84
C LEU A 370 -14.04 50.27 9.92
N LYS A 371 -14.74 49.59 8.99
CA LYS A 371 -15.72 50.21 8.10
C LYS A 371 -16.88 50.86 8.86
N ALA A 372 -17.46 50.16 9.84
CA ALA A 372 -18.50 50.73 10.70
C ALA A 372 -17.99 51.96 11.49
N MET A 373 -16.70 51.95 11.89
CA MET A 373 -16.08 53.08 12.57
C MET A 373 -15.78 54.26 11.63
N THR A 374 -15.42 54.04 10.35
CA THR A 374 -15.24 55.13 9.39
C THR A 374 -16.57 55.75 8.96
N GLU A 375 -17.64 54.96 8.86
CA GLU A 375 -19.01 55.45 8.62
C GLU A 375 -19.50 56.32 9.80
N ASP A 376 -19.25 55.91 11.05
CA ASP A 376 -19.57 56.67 12.27
C ASP A 376 -18.67 57.92 12.45
N LEU A 377 -17.40 57.88 12.02
CA LEU A 377 -16.51 59.04 12.00
C LEU A 377 -16.95 60.07 10.95
N ALA A 378 -17.22 59.65 9.71
CA ALA A 378 -17.67 60.56 8.65
C ALA A 378 -19.00 61.25 9.03
N LYS A 379 -19.88 60.54 9.75
CA LYS A 379 -21.08 61.14 10.33
C LYS A 379 -20.75 62.19 11.40
N ARG A 380 -19.83 61.91 12.34
CA ARG A 380 -19.41 62.90 13.35
C ARG A 380 -18.68 64.10 12.73
N GLU A 381 -17.93 63.90 11.65
CA GLU A 381 -17.27 64.96 10.89
C GLU A 381 -18.32 65.86 10.21
N GLN A 382 -19.38 65.28 9.64
CA GLN A 382 -20.52 66.04 9.13
C GLN A 382 -21.29 66.77 10.24
N ASP A 383 -21.55 66.14 11.38
CA ASP A 383 -22.18 66.77 12.55
C ASP A 383 -21.29 67.89 13.14
N LEU A 384 -19.97 67.74 13.10
CA LEU A 384 -18.99 68.76 13.50
C LEU A 384 -18.97 69.92 12.50
N GLN A 385 -18.94 69.67 11.19
CA GLN A 385 -19.02 70.71 10.17
C GLN A 385 -20.31 71.54 10.31
N ASN A 386 -21.45 70.87 10.52
CA ASN A 386 -22.72 71.53 10.83
C ASN A 386 -22.67 72.39 12.12
N ALA A 387 -21.88 71.97 13.11
CA ALA A 387 -21.64 72.74 14.34
C ALA A 387 -20.65 73.89 14.12
N GLU A 388 -19.61 73.72 13.31
CA GLU A 388 -18.61 74.75 12.97
C GLU A 388 -19.21 75.86 12.11
N ASP A 389 -20.03 75.55 11.11
CA ASP A 389 -20.72 76.58 10.32
C ASP A 389 -21.72 77.37 11.18
N LYS A 390 -22.33 76.71 12.17
CA LYS A 390 -23.19 77.35 13.18
C LYS A 390 -22.39 78.18 14.19
N ILE A 391 -21.21 77.71 14.61
CA ILE A 391 -20.26 78.49 15.42
C ILE A 391 -19.80 79.70 14.62
N ARG A 392 -19.42 79.57 13.36
CA ARG A 392 -18.97 80.68 12.50
C ARG A 392 -20.05 81.76 12.35
N ALA A 393 -21.32 81.38 12.22
CA ALA A 393 -22.44 82.32 12.21
C ALA A 393 -22.62 83.04 13.57
N LEU A 394 -22.38 82.35 14.69
CA LEU A 394 -22.37 82.95 16.03
C LEU A 394 -21.11 83.79 16.28
N GLU A 395 -19.96 83.43 15.72
CA GLU A 395 -18.70 84.18 15.79
C GLU A 395 -18.76 85.45 14.95
N GLU A 396 -19.44 85.44 13.80
CA GLU A 396 -19.73 86.66 13.03
C GLU A 396 -20.64 87.60 13.85
N GLN A 397 -21.65 87.04 14.52
CA GLN A 397 -22.54 87.78 15.43
C GLN A 397 -21.80 88.31 16.68
N VAL A 398 -20.86 87.54 17.25
CA VAL A 398 -20.00 87.97 18.36
C VAL A 398 -18.96 88.97 17.88
N LYS A 399 -18.40 88.83 16.68
CA LYS A 399 -17.41 89.76 16.11
C LYS A 399 -18.02 91.14 15.84
N LEU A 400 -19.29 91.20 15.42
CA LEU A 400 -20.06 92.45 15.38
C LEU A 400 -20.20 93.12 16.76
N GLN A 401 -20.26 92.35 17.86
CA GLN A 401 -20.22 92.89 19.23
C GLN A 401 -18.79 93.18 19.72
N GLN A 402 -17.81 92.40 19.30
CA GLN A 402 -16.41 92.48 19.71
C GLN A 402 -15.71 93.67 19.03
N GLN A 403 -16.06 94.03 17.80
CA GLN A 403 -15.57 95.26 17.16
C GLN A 403 -16.00 96.51 17.95
N ALA A 404 -17.22 96.52 18.50
CA ALA A 404 -17.69 97.55 19.44
C ALA A 404 -17.02 97.48 20.84
N ARG A 405 -16.17 96.48 21.09
CA ARG A 405 -15.39 96.30 22.32
C ARG A 405 -13.90 96.59 22.13
N GLU A 406 -13.34 96.24 20.97
CA GLU A 406 -11.94 96.49 20.63
C GLU A 406 -11.67 97.98 20.37
N GLU A 407 -12.67 98.77 19.95
CA GLU A 407 -12.64 100.24 20.02
C GLU A 407 -12.42 100.79 21.46
N LEU A 408 -12.75 99.99 22.50
CA LEU A 408 -12.55 100.36 23.90
C LEU A 408 -11.20 99.85 24.44
N GLU A 409 -10.81 98.61 24.10
CA GLU A 409 -9.59 97.96 24.63
C GLU A 409 -8.30 98.34 23.90
N ALA A 410 -8.37 98.79 22.63
CA ALA A 410 -7.20 99.31 21.91
C ALA A 410 -6.55 100.52 22.61
N ARG A 411 -7.29 101.21 23.50
CA ARG A 411 -6.76 102.28 24.37
C ARG A 411 -5.84 101.82 25.50
N GLN A 412 -5.73 100.51 25.76
CA GLN A 412 -5.20 100.00 27.03
C GLN A 412 -3.83 99.30 26.92
N ASN A 413 -3.52 98.65 25.79
CA ASN A 413 -2.40 97.69 25.71
C ASN A 413 -1.10 98.20 25.07
N GLU A 414 -0.95 99.49 24.74
CA GLU A 414 0.34 100.08 24.30
C GLU A 414 1.43 100.11 25.40
N LEU A 415 1.14 99.59 26.61
CA LEU A 415 1.83 99.96 27.85
C LEU A 415 2.87 98.96 28.41
N GLN A 416 2.98 97.72 27.92
CA GLN A 416 3.67 96.66 28.71
C GLN A 416 4.62 95.69 27.97
N GLU A 417 4.78 95.72 26.64
CA GLU A 417 5.52 94.64 25.93
C GLU A 417 7.02 94.93 25.69
N MET A 418 7.85 94.90 26.75
CA MET A 418 9.33 94.99 26.63
C MET A 418 10.09 94.21 27.73
N MET A 419 11.14 93.42 27.36
CA MET A 419 12.10 92.58 28.17
C MET A 419 11.67 91.12 28.54
N ILE A 420 12.29 89.94 28.21
CA ILE A 420 13.49 89.38 27.48
C ILE A 420 14.75 88.99 28.35
N ARG A 421 15.55 87.88 28.18
CA ARG A 421 15.37 86.38 28.02
C ARG A 421 16.72 85.57 27.81
N LEU A 422 16.87 84.34 28.39
CA LEU A 422 17.69 83.11 28.00
C LEU A 422 19.28 83.13 27.96
N GLU A 423 20.11 82.03 27.82
CA GLU A 423 20.20 80.62 28.36
C GLU A 423 21.50 79.80 27.91
N GLU A 424 21.93 78.70 28.62
CA GLU A 424 22.91 77.59 28.25
C GLU A 424 24.44 77.90 27.91
N SER A 425 25.46 77.00 27.67
CA SER A 425 25.97 75.63 28.10
C SER A 425 27.39 75.28 27.44
N LYS A 426 28.12 74.12 27.35
CA LYS A 426 28.17 72.66 27.76
C LYS A 426 29.54 71.92 27.38
N ASN A 427 29.79 70.64 27.81
CA ASN A 427 30.69 69.53 27.25
C ASN A 427 32.28 69.55 27.34
N LEU A 428 33.19 68.61 26.90
CA LEU A 428 33.55 67.11 26.84
C LEU A 428 34.99 66.96 26.14
N GLU A 429 35.81 65.90 25.83
CA GLU A 429 36.24 64.45 26.11
C GLU A 429 37.52 64.08 25.21
N ALA A 430 38.26 62.92 25.07
CA ALA A 430 38.68 61.67 25.81
C ALA A 430 39.77 60.77 25.02
N ALA A 431 40.32 59.66 25.60
CA ALA A 431 40.86 58.36 25.00
C ALA A 431 42.36 57.96 24.57
N GLU A 432 42.78 56.72 24.95
CA GLU A 432 43.51 55.58 24.26
C GLU A 432 45.05 55.48 23.87
N ARG A 433 45.48 54.36 23.19
CA ARG A 433 46.76 53.57 23.38
C ARG A 433 47.24 52.77 22.11
N GLN A 434 48.49 52.21 22.09
CA GLN A 434 48.92 50.85 21.58
C GLN A 434 50.26 50.76 20.79
N LYS A 435 51.11 49.75 21.09
CA LYS A 435 52.10 49.11 20.17
C LYS A 435 52.68 47.80 20.77
N LEU A 436 52.83 46.74 19.97
CA LEU A 436 53.49 45.45 20.31
C LEU A 436 53.82 44.68 19.00
N GLU A 437 54.54 43.56 19.11
CA GLU A 437 54.73 42.47 18.10
C GLU A 437 55.59 42.74 16.86
N ASP A 438 56.73 42.02 16.73
CA ASP A 438 57.21 41.44 15.45
C ASP A 438 58.41 40.46 15.65
N GLU A 439 59.24 40.69 16.69
CA GLU A 439 60.64 40.20 16.74
C GLU A 439 60.85 38.69 16.97
N ILE A 440 59.81 37.93 17.35
CA ILE A 440 59.93 36.51 17.77
C ILE A 440 59.93 35.53 16.57
N ARG A 441 59.60 35.99 15.35
CA ARG A 441 59.31 35.11 14.20
C ARG A 441 60.54 34.41 13.59
N ALA A 442 61.74 34.95 13.74
CA ALA A 442 62.91 34.62 12.89
C ALA A 442 63.80 33.42 13.33
N LYS A 443 63.41 32.62 14.34
CA LYS A 443 64.27 31.55 14.91
C LYS A 443 63.65 30.15 15.02
N GLN A 444 62.45 29.92 14.48
CA GLN A 444 61.73 28.64 14.63
C GLN A 444 61.75 27.71 13.39
N GLU A 445 62.39 28.08 12.28
CA GLU A 445 62.17 27.42 10.99
C GLU A 445 63.17 26.31 10.63
N GLU A 446 64.41 26.35 11.14
CA GLU A 446 65.48 25.47 10.67
C GLU A 446 65.41 24.06 11.29
N VAL A 447 65.08 23.96 12.58
CA VAL A 447 64.88 22.68 13.29
C VAL A 447 63.76 21.84 12.67
N LYS A 448 62.73 22.48 12.08
CA LYS A 448 61.57 21.80 11.51
C LYS A 448 61.92 20.89 10.32
N ARG A 449 62.96 21.22 9.53
CA ARG A 449 63.23 20.56 8.24
C ARG A 449 63.68 19.10 8.34
N ILE A 450 64.51 18.77 9.34
CA ILE A 450 65.08 17.42 9.47
C ILE A 450 64.08 16.47 10.17
N GLN A 451 63.23 17.01 11.04
CA GLN A 451 62.11 16.26 11.64
C GLN A 451 61.17 15.72 10.54
N THR A 452 60.82 16.58 9.57
CA THR A 452 59.86 16.24 8.51
C THR A 452 60.27 15.07 7.60
N GLU A 453 61.54 14.87 7.24
CA GLU A 453 61.90 13.79 6.30
C GLU A 453 61.72 12.38 6.88
N ILE A 454 61.94 12.22 8.19
CA ILE A 454 61.75 10.93 8.88
C ILE A 454 60.26 10.67 9.11
N GLU A 455 59.50 11.71 9.45
CA GLU A 455 58.04 11.65 9.52
C GLU A 455 57.44 11.26 8.16
N ILE A 456 57.82 11.93 7.07
CA ILE A 456 57.31 11.68 5.70
C ILE A 456 57.49 10.22 5.25
N LYS A 457 58.59 9.55 5.58
CA LYS A 457 58.80 8.14 5.19
C LYS A 457 58.01 7.15 6.03
N ASN A 458 57.93 7.34 7.34
CA ASN A 458 57.10 6.50 8.20
C ASN A 458 55.61 6.70 7.91
N GLU A 459 55.20 7.94 7.67
CA GLU A 459 53.88 8.34 7.18
C GLU A 459 53.56 7.68 5.83
N HIS A 460 54.50 7.59 4.89
CA HIS A 460 54.24 6.97 3.58
C HIS A 460 53.95 5.46 3.68
N THR A 461 54.72 4.71 4.48
CA THR A 461 54.42 3.29 4.73
C THR A 461 53.08 3.12 5.43
N ARG A 462 52.82 3.93 6.47
CA ARG A 462 51.56 3.89 7.21
C ARG A 462 50.36 4.28 6.34
N ARG A 463 50.53 5.21 5.40
CA ARG A 463 49.53 5.55 4.37
C ARG A 463 49.27 4.40 3.43
N LEU A 464 50.30 3.66 2.96
CA LEU A 464 50.09 2.50 2.11
C LEU A 464 49.36 1.36 2.86
N GLU A 465 49.65 1.14 4.13
CA GLU A 465 48.91 0.20 4.97
C GLU A 465 47.45 0.66 5.20
N MET A 466 47.24 1.96 5.47
CA MET A 466 45.90 2.54 5.57
C MET A 466 45.14 2.54 4.25
N GLU A 467 45.78 2.79 3.10
CA GLU A 467 45.15 2.75 1.77
C GLU A 467 44.78 1.31 1.38
N VAL A 468 45.59 0.31 1.74
CA VAL A 468 45.26 -1.11 1.54
C VAL A 468 44.10 -1.55 2.43
N GLU A 469 44.07 -1.12 3.69
CA GLU A 469 42.98 -1.46 4.61
C GLU A 469 41.70 -0.66 4.31
N GLU A 470 41.81 0.62 3.94
CA GLU A 470 40.68 1.42 3.44
C GLU A 470 40.18 0.88 2.09
N ALA A 471 41.04 0.37 1.21
CA ALA A 471 40.62 -0.32 -0.02
C ALA A 471 39.97 -1.68 0.28
N ARG A 472 40.40 -2.41 1.32
CA ARG A 472 39.72 -3.62 1.80
C ARG A 472 38.35 -3.31 2.37
N GLN A 473 38.25 -2.29 3.23
CA GLN A 473 37.00 -1.83 3.82
C GLN A 473 36.06 -1.27 2.75
N LYS A 474 36.53 -0.42 1.83
CA LYS A 474 35.75 0.02 0.65
C LYS A 474 35.34 -1.15 -0.24
N LYS A 475 36.15 -2.19 -0.41
CA LYS A 475 35.76 -3.39 -1.17
C LYS A 475 34.71 -4.23 -0.42
N GLU A 476 34.86 -4.42 0.89
CA GLU A 476 33.89 -5.18 1.69
C GLU A 476 32.58 -4.40 1.88
N GLU A 477 32.66 -3.11 2.12
CA GLU A 477 31.52 -2.20 2.17
C GLU A 477 30.85 -2.11 0.80
N ALA A 478 31.58 -1.94 -0.30
CA ALA A 478 31.00 -2.00 -1.64
C ALA A 478 30.38 -3.38 -1.94
N ASN A 479 30.93 -4.48 -1.40
CA ASN A 479 30.33 -5.81 -1.53
C ASN A 479 29.09 -5.99 -0.62
N ARG A 480 29.04 -5.33 0.53
CA ARG A 480 27.92 -5.33 1.49
C ARG A 480 26.78 -4.44 1.00
N GLN A 481 27.10 -3.25 0.50
CA GLN A 481 26.22 -2.38 -0.28
C GLN A 481 25.75 -3.11 -1.54
N LEU A 482 26.62 -3.80 -2.27
CA LEU A 482 26.22 -4.61 -3.43
C LEU A 482 25.27 -5.74 -3.03
N LEU A 483 25.47 -6.45 -1.91
CA LEU A 483 24.47 -7.44 -1.44
C LEU A 483 23.12 -6.78 -1.12
N ALA A 484 23.15 -5.69 -0.35
CA ALA A 484 21.95 -4.92 0.05
C ALA A 484 21.20 -4.31 -1.15
N VAL A 485 21.91 -3.93 -2.21
CA VAL A 485 21.34 -3.39 -3.47
C VAL A 485 20.97 -4.50 -4.46
N SER A 486 21.74 -5.59 -4.56
CA SER A 486 21.56 -6.67 -5.55
C SER A 486 20.38 -7.58 -5.26
N THR A 487 20.21 -8.06 -4.02
CA THR A 487 19.23 -9.13 -3.73
C THR A 487 18.30 -8.81 -2.56
N THR A 488 17.05 -9.29 -2.60
CA THR A 488 16.23 -9.45 -1.37
C THR A 488 16.58 -10.77 -0.67
N PRO A 489 16.45 -10.87 0.68
CA PRO A 489 16.87 -12.05 1.43
C PRO A 489 16.15 -13.32 0.98
N GLN A 490 16.88 -14.43 0.81
CA GLN A 490 16.32 -15.64 0.19
C GLN A 490 15.19 -16.26 1.03
N HIS A 491 15.31 -16.25 2.36
CA HIS A 491 14.31 -16.76 3.30
C HIS A 491 13.00 -15.95 3.35
N HIS A 492 12.96 -14.76 2.74
CA HIS A 492 11.71 -14.02 2.58
C HIS A 492 10.84 -14.64 1.48
N HIS A 493 11.44 -15.26 0.47
CA HIS A 493 10.70 -15.91 -0.63
C HIS A 493 10.06 -17.22 -0.18
N VAL A 494 9.00 -17.61 -0.89
CA VAL A 494 8.29 -18.89 -0.72
C VAL A 494 9.03 -19.97 -1.52
N GLU A 495 9.05 -21.22 -1.03
CA GLU A 495 9.64 -22.34 -1.76
C GLU A 495 8.93 -22.55 -3.11
N GLU A 496 9.71 -22.54 -4.19
CA GLU A 496 9.22 -22.87 -5.52
C GLU A 496 9.23 -24.38 -5.77
N ASN A 497 8.33 -24.85 -6.64
CA ASN A 497 8.28 -26.23 -7.08
C ASN A 497 9.11 -26.41 -8.36
N ASP A 498 10.04 -27.36 -8.34
CA ASP A 498 11.03 -27.56 -9.40
C ASP A 498 10.44 -28.19 -10.66
N HIS A 499 9.48 -29.11 -10.51
CA HIS A 499 9.03 -29.99 -11.59
C HIS A 499 8.24 -29.24 -12.67
N ASP A 500 8.74 -29.31 -13.90
CA ASP A 500 8.74 -28.14 -14.78
C ASP A 500 7.52 -28.01 -15.71
N GLU A 501 7.09 -26.79 -16.04
CA GLU A 501 5.98 -26.59 -16.99
C GLU A 501 6.37 -26.91 -18.44
N ASN A 502 7.68 -27.00 -18.74
CA ASN A 502 8.22 -27.22 -20.07
C ASN A 502 9.18 -28.43 -20.22
N ASP A 503 9.46 -29.19 -19.16
CA ASP A 503 10.20 -30.45 -19.27
C ASP A 503 9.26 -31.60 -19.70
N ASP A 504 9.63 -32.33 -20.76
CA ASP A 504 9.10 -33.65 -21.12
C ASP A 504 9.56 -34.71 -20.10
N LEU A 505 9.14 -34.55 -18.85
CA LEU A 505 9.45 -35.47 -17.76
C LEU A 505 8.90 -36.88 -18.08
N PRO A 506 9.72 -37.95 -18.01
CA PRO A 506 9.21 -39.31 -18.09
C PRO A 506 8.29 -39.57 -16.89
N ASN A 507 7.11 -40.16 -17.14
CA ASN A 507 6.03 -40.38 -16.16
C ASN A 507 6.52 -40.75 -14.74
N GLY A 508 6.59 -39.76 -13.86
CA GLY A 508 7.08 -39.87 -12.49
C GLY A 508 6.14 -39.19 -11.49
N ASP A 509 6.12 -39.72 -10.27
CA ASP A 509 5.32 -39.20 -9.16
C ASP A 509 6.03 -37.99 -8.53
N VAL A 510 5.51 -36.79 -8.77
CA VAL A 510 6.03 -35.54 -8.22
C VAL A 510 5.45 -35.36 -6.83
N THR A 511 6.26 -35.55 -5.78
CA THR A 511 5.81 -35.59 -4.37
C THR A 511 6.57 -34.59 -3.48
N LYS A 512 5.83 -33.91 -2.60
CA LYS A 512 6.36 -33.00 -1.58
C LYS A 512 5.69 -33.27 -0.23
N ASP A 513 6.49 -33.62 0.77
CA ASP A 513 6.08 -33.56 2.18
C ASP A 513 6.08 -32.10 2.66
N LEU A 514 5.11 -31.77 3.51
CA LEU A 514 4.90 -30.44 4.07
C LEU A 514 5.31 -30.42 5.55
N GLU A 515 5.62 -29.22 6.07
CA GLU A 515 5.85 -29.03 7.51
C GLU A 515 4.57 -29.30 8.31
N ILE A 516 4.68 -29.88 9.51
CA ILE A 516 3.53 -30.19 10.38
C ILE A 516 3.84 -29.74 11.81
N ASP A 517 2.89 -29.04 12.42
CA ASP A 517 2.84 -28.80 13.87
C ASP A 517 1.44 -29.16 14.40
N SER A 518 1.39 -30.07 15.37
CA SER A 518 0.16 -30.55 16.01
C SER A 518 -0.42 -29.61 17.07
N SER A 519 0.27 -28.51 17.41
CA SER A 519 -0.20 -27.48 18.34
C SER A 519 -0.99 -26.36 17.67
N ILE A 520 -1.10 -26.37 16.33
CA ILE A 520 -1.79 -25.34 15.55
C ILE A 520 -3.29 -25.33 15.84
N VAL A 521 -3.78 -24.15 16.25
CA VAL A 521 -5.19 -23.77 16.21
C VAL A 521 -5.47 -23.14 14.83
N ASP A 522 -6.47 -23.65 14.10
CA ASP A 522 -6.90 -23.02 12.84
C ASP A 522 -7.78 -21.78 13.16
N PRO A 523 -7.46 -20.59 12.62
CA PRO A 523 -8.12 -19.34 13.00
C PRO A 523 -9.56 -19.23 12.48
N VAL A 524 -10.00 -20.09 11.55
CA VAL A 524 -11.36 -20.03 10.98
C VAL A 524 -12.42 -20.40 12.01
N GLU A 525 -12.06 -21.10 13.10
CA GLU A 525 -13.00 -21.36 14.21
C GLU A 525 -13.46 -20.06 14.91
N GLU A 526 -12.54 -19.15 15.19
CA GLU A 526 -12.83 -17.88 15.86
C GLU A 526 -13.16 -16.74 14.88
N ARG A 527 -12.77 -16.86 13.60
CA ARG A 527 -12.96 -15.78 12.62
C ARG A 527 -14.44 -15.46 12.36
N ARG A 528 -14.74 -14.16 12.31
CA ARG A 528 -16.05 -13.56 12.00
C ARG A 528 -15.82 -12.45 10.98
N THR A 529 -16.81 -12.21 10.12
CA THR A 529 -16.73 -11.15 9.09
C THR A 529 -16.66 -9.76 9.75
N LEU A 530 -16.16 -8.76 9.03
CA LEU A 530 -16.20 -7.38 9.49
C LEU A 530 -17.64 -6.90 9.70
N ALA A 531 -18.59 -7.36 8.88
CA ALA A 531 -20.01 -7.04 9.02
C ALA A 531 -20.67 -7.67 10.27
N GLU A 532 -20.14 -8.78 10.80
CA GLU A 532 -20.54 -9.31 12.11
C GLU A 532 -19.89 -8.57 13.30
N LYS A 533 -18.74 -7.93 13.08
CA LYS A 533 -17.95 -7.24 14.12
C LYS A 533 -18.25 -5.74 14.23
N ASN A 534 -18.83 -5.12 13.20
CA ASN A 534 -18.96 -3.67 13.07
C ASN A 534 -20.39 -3.27 12.69
N GLU A 535 -21.15 -2.82 13.69
CA GLU A 535 -22.54 -2.36 13.56
C GLU A 535 -22.70 -1.25 12.50
N ARG A 536 -21.75 -0.28 12.41
CA ARG A 536 -21.79 0.77 11.37
C ARG A 536 -21.75 0.15 9.97
N LEU A 537 -20.87 -0.83 9.74
CA LEU A 537 -20.78 -1.50 8.43
C LEU A 537 -22.06 -2.30 8.13
N GLN A 538 -22.62 -2.98 9.14
CA GLN A 538 -23.85 -3.74 8.99
C GLN A 538 -25.03 -2.83 8.57
N ASP A 539 -25.19 -1.68 9.22
CA ASP A 539 -26.23 -0.71 8.87
C ASP A 539 -25.96 0.01 7.53
N GLN A 540 -24.70 0.32 7.19
CA GLN A 540 -24.34 0.86 5.87
C GLN A 540 -24.75 -0.08 4.73
N LEU A 541 -24.40 -1.37 4.82
CA LEU A 541 -24.78 -2.38 3.82
C LEU A 541 -26.29 -2.61 3.77
N LYS A 542 -26.97 -2.56 4.92
CA LYS A 542 -28.43 -2.70 5.04
C LYS A 542 -29.19 -1.51 4.43
N ALA A 543 -28.71 -0.28 4.63
CA ALA A 543 -29.27 0.91 3.99
C ALA A 543 -29.11 0.83 2.46
N LEU A 544 -27.88 0.57 1.98
CA LEU A 544 -27.60 0.36 0.55
C LEU A 544 -28.48 -0.72 -0.09
N LYS A 545 -28.72 -1.82 0.61
CA LYS A 545 -29.62 -2.90 0.15
C LYS A 545 -31.08 -2.45 0.04
N GLN A 546 -31.54 -1.51 0.88
CA GLN A 546 -32.88 -0.93 0.83
C GLN A 546 -33.04 0.12 -0.27
N ASP A 547 -32.00 0.94 -0.50
CA ASP A 547 -31.98 1.95 -1.56
C ASP A 547 -31.98 1.28 -2.95
N LEU A 548 -31.06 0.34 -3.18
CA LEU A 548 -30.90 -0.35 -4.46
C LEU A 548 -32.08 -1.27 -4.83
N ALA A 549 -32.81 -1.79 -3.83
CA ALA A 549 -34.00 -2.61 -4.07
C ALA A 549 -35.11 -1.86 -4.83
N GLN A 550 -35.12 -0.51 -4.81
CA GLN A 550 -36.13 0.30 -5.51
C GLN A 550 -35.88 0.39 -7.02
N SER A 551 -34.63 0.25 -7.47
CA SER A 551 -34.23 0.34 -8.89
C SER A 551 -33.89 -1.01 -9.53
N LEU A 552 -33.83 -2.08 -8.74
CA LEU A 552 -33.48 -3.44 -9.18
C LEU A 552 -34.36 -3.96 -10.33
N ASP A 553 -33.74 -4.68 -11.26
CA ASP A 553 -34.39 -5.39 -12.35
C ASP A 553 -34.19 -6.90 -12.18
N GLU A 554 -35.14 -7.55 -11.47
CA GLU A 554 -35.11 -9.00 -11.18
C GLU A 554 -34.93 -9.87 -12.44
N THR A 555 -35.34 -9.37 -13.61
CA THR A 555 -35.18 -10.08 -14.89
C THR A 555 -33.72 -10.27 -15.31
N LYS A 556 -32.80 -9.48 -14.74
CA LYS A 556 -31.36 -9.49 -15.04
C LYS A 556 -30.50 -10.17 -13.96
N GLU A 557 -31.13 -10.68 -12.90
CA GLU A 557 -30.43 -11.32 -11.79
C GLU A 557 -29.65 -12.57 -12.24
N THR A 558 -28.33 -12.59 -12.03
CA THR A 558 -27.47 -13.71 -12.47
C THR A 558 -27.60 -14.94 -11.57
N ALA A 559 -27.02 -16.07 -11.99
CA ALA A 559 -26.95 -17.27 -11.16
C ALA A 559 -26.19 -17.02 -9.84
N MET A 560 -25.12 -16.21 -9.88
CA MET A 560 -24.31 -15.90 -8.69
C MET A 560 -25.06 -15.00 -7.70
N ASP A 561 -25.85 -14.04 -8.20
CA ASP A 561 -26.70 -13.21 -7.34
C ASP A 561 -27.77 -14.05 -6.62
N LYS A 562 -28.35 -15.05 -7.30
CA LYS A 562 -29.32 -16.00 -6.72
C LYS A 562 -28.71 -16.86 -5.61
N ILE A 563 -27.49 -17.38 -5.84
CA ILE A 563 -26.74 -18.17 -4.86
C ILE A 563 -26.36 -17.31 -3.64
N HIS A 564 -25.83 -16.10 -3.86
CA HIS A 564 -25.48 -15.18 -2.78
C HIS A 564 -26.72 -14.79 -1.95
N ARG A 565 -27.83 -14.43 -2.61
CA ARG A 565 -29.11 -14.13 -1.95
C ARG A 565 -29.60 -15.29 -1.09
N GLU A 566 -29.52 -16.53 -1.60
CA GLU A 566 -29.89 -17.73 -0.85
C GLU A 566 -28.97 -17.95 0.37
N ASN A 567 -27.65 -17.82 0.20
CA ASN A 567 -26.69 -17.92 1.30
C ASN A 567 -26.97 -16.90 2.42
N VAL A 568 -27.20 -15.64 2.07
CA VAL A 568 -27.60 -14.59 3.02
C VAL A 568 -28.95 -14.92 3.68
N ARG A 569 -29.94 -15.43 2.92
CA ARG A 569 -31.26 -15.83 3.43
C ARG A 569 -31.18 -16.95 4.48
N VAL A 570 -30.25 -17.90 4.33
CA VAL A 570 -30.02 -18.97 5.31
C VAL A 570 -28.95 -18.63 6.36
N GLY A 571 -28.51 -17.37 6.42
CA GLY A 571 -27.57 -16.87 7.44
C GLY A 571 -26.12 -17.34 7.28
N ARG A 572 -25.73 -17.79 6.08
CA ARG A 572 -24.34 -18.13 5.75
C ARG A 572 -23.50 -16.88 5.46
N ASP A 573 -22.21 -17.04 5.74
CA ASP A 573 -21.11 -16.18 5.29
C ASP A 573 -19.89 -17.08 5.01
N LYS A 574 -18.80 -16.48 4.54
CA LYS A 574 -17.53 -17.17 4.24
C LYS A 574 -17.03 -18.05 5.38
N TYR A 575 -16.97 -17.54 6.61
CA TYR A 575 -16.36 -18.25 7.74
C TYR A 575 -17.33 -19.22 8.42
N LYS A 576 -18.63 -18.92 8.50
CA LYS A 576 -19.65 -19.92 8.91
C LYS A 576 -19.65 -21.11 7.95
N THR A 577 -19.59 -20.86 6.64
CA THR A 577 -19.57 -21.92 5.63
C THR A 577 -18.30 -22.76 5.74
N LEU A 578 -17.13 -22.12 5.84
CA LEU A 578 -15.85 -22.84 6.04
C LEU A 578 -15.85 -23.70 7.31
N ARG A 579 -16.38 -23.22 8.44
CA ARG A 579 -16.55 -24.05 9.65
C ARG A 579 -17.47 -25.24 9.41
N GLU A 580 -18.62 -25.05 8.77
CA GLU A 580 -19.58 -26.13 8.51
C GLU A 580 -18.98 -27.26 7.67
N ILE A 581 -18.30 -26.92 6.57
CA ILE A 581 -17.74 -27.90 5.63
C ILE A 581 -16.44 -28.57 6.10
N ARG A 582 -15.85 -28.09 7.21
CA ARG A 582 -14.69 -28.69 7.89
C ARG A 582 -15.11 -29.66 9.00
N LYS A 583 -16.40 -29.73 9.38
CA LYS A 583 -16.88 -30.61 10.47
C LYS A 583 -16.64 -32.10 10.20
N GLY A 584 -16.31 -32.81 11.27
CA GLY A 584 -16.00 -34.24 11.24
C GLY A 584 -14.57 -34.51 10.78
N ASN A 585 -14.12 -35.76 10.95
CA ASN A 585 -12.76 -36.15 10.60
C ASN A 585 -12.50 -36.11 9.08
N THR A 586 -11.22 -36.03 8.72
CA THR A 586 -10.77 -35.94 7.32
C THR A 586 -11.29 -37.11 6.48
N LYS A 587 -11.39 -38.32 7.06
CA LYS A 587 -12.00 -39.48 6.40
C LYS A 587 -13.43 -39.18 5.93
N ARG A 588 -14.31 -38.70 6.81
CA ARG A 588 -15.71 -38.38 6.46
C ARG A 588 -15.77 -37.42 5.27
N ARG A 589 -14.89 -36.41 5.24
CA ARG A 589 -14.85 -35.41 4.17
C ARG A 589 -14.31 -35.95 2.84
N VAL A 590 -13.34 -36.87 2.86
CA VAL A 590 -12.92 -37.61 1.66
C VAL A 590 -14.01 -38.59 1.18
N ASP A 591 -14.66 -39.31 2.10
CA ASP A 591 -15.79 -40.19 1.78
C ASP A 591 -16.98 -39.40 1.22
N GLN A 592 -17.20 -38.14 1.63
CA GLN A 592 -18.19 -37.24 1.03
C GLN A 592 -17.80 -36.80 -0.40
N PHE A 593 -16.53 -36.45 -0.64
CA PHE A 593 -16.05 -36.01 -1.96
C PHE A 593 -16.22 -37.08 -3.04
N GLU A 594 -15.92 -38.35 -2.72
CA GLU A 594 -16.12 -39.47 -3.63
C GLU A 594 -17.61 -39.85 -3.78
N ASN A 595 -18.52 -39.18 -3.07
CA ASN A 595 -19.96 -39.34 -3.16
C ASN A 595 -20.73 -38.14 -3.71
N MET A 596 -20.01 -37.12 -4.19
CA MET A 596 -20.51 -36.12 -5.15
C MET A 596 -20.58 -36.72 -6.56
#